data_AF-A0A7C6IT33-F1
#
_entry.id   AF-A0A7C6IT33-F1
#
_cell.length_a   1.000
_cell.length_b   1.000
_cell.length_c   1.000
_cell.angle_alpha   90.00
_cell.angle_beta   90.00
_cell.angle_gamma   90.00
#
_symmetry.space_group_name_H-M   'P 1'
#
loop_
_entity.id
_entity.type
_entity.pdbx_description
1 polymer ?
#
loop_
_entity_poly.entity_id
_entity_poly.type
_entity_poly.pdbx_seq_one_letter_code
_entity_poly.pdbx_strand_id
1 'polypeptide(L)'
;MKRILLYLLLLIWEIGFLINIPKYQDPTNVVIAILLMLLPIIILILIKVKNTTIPTNNKKQAIKENAQGKFENTDDINYSLLDKESRRRSDYYYSIHQQKLKSVNITNIDCSKIKPRKLSSVELNFLIYLNNRNANNLEVAGYWTHEYNINYKEVIPQFICQGLLEIYDQKDLSSLKVAELKQILSTKNLPRSGKKIELIQRIKENFAPDELLQHLKSDEKYYRLTPKGKEATKDIKPSATKNLELEDKCYKLIMAGEFNEAFKEIAKYESKKPIPRGLGIDWEEELKNGLSELDLINYTDQLNLNQKLPRPLKKYQKQLNACVILGQMLGVSYNKILKLFQRICNVECDKQLIYEAIVMNCNYFFGKRDILSYLEDGVETYKYVATLDIETCERCAELDGKIFKVRDAEFGVNYPPMCKTCRCTTVPYYYEDSDYSDDTRMARDPVTGKPYEVPANMTYKEWYKKYVEK
;
A
#
# COMPACT_ATOMS: atom_id res chain seq x y z
N MET A 1 -16.73 38.43 3.25
CA MET A 1 -16.28 39.78 3.66
C MET A 1 -16.77 40.19 5.05
N LYS A 2 -18.08 40.24 5.34
CA LYS A 2 -18.60 40.67 6.67
C LYS A 2 -18.10 39.85 7.87
N ARG A 3 -17.98 38.51 7.74
CA ARG A 3 -17.45 37.64 8.81
C ARG A 3 -15.94 37.81 9.05
N ILE A 4 -15.16 38.08 8.01
CA ILE A 4 -13.71 38.30 8.11
C ILE A 4 -13.41 39.64 8.80
N LEU A 5 -14.22 40.66 8.52
CA LEU A 5 -14.13 41.96 9.19
C LEU A 5 -14.42 41.86 10.70
N LEU A 6 -15.37 40.99 11.07
CA LEU A 6 -15.74 40.74 12.47
C LEU A 6 -14.63 40.01 13.25
N TYR A 7 -13.98 39.02 12.63
CA TYR A 7 -12.84 38.31 13.21
C TYR A 7 -11.61 39.21 13.36
N LEU A 8 -11.35 40.11 12.41
CA LEU A 8 -10.27 41.09 12.51
C LEU A 8 -10.51 42.10 13.63
N LEU A 9 -11.75 42.53 13.85
CA LEU A 9 -12.10 43.44 14.96
C LEU A 9 -11.95 42.77 16.33
N LEU A 10 -12.27 41.47 16.44
CA LEU A 10 -12.08 40.69 17.67
C LEU A 10 -10.59 40.44 17.98
N LEU A 11 -9.79 40.17 16.96
CA LEU A 11 -8.33 40.02 17.10
C LEU A 11 -7.64 41.34 17.52
N ILE A 12 -8.10 42.48 17.01
CA ILE A 12 -7.61 43.80 17.43
C ILE A 12 -7.96 44.08 18.90
N TRP A 13 -9.12 43.61 19.37
CA TRP A 13 -9.55 43.76 20.75
C TRP A 13 -8.73 42.88 21.72
N GLU A 14 -8.38 41.65 21.34
CA GLU A 14 -7.53 40.77 22.16
C GLU A 14 -6.06 41.20 22.17
N ILE A 15 -5.50 41.67 21.04
CA ILE A 15 -4.12 42.16 20.97
C ILE A 15 -3.95 43.45 21.78
N GLY A 16 -4.98 44.31 21.82
CA GLY A 16 -5.00 45.50 22.67
C GLY A 16 -4.93 45.19 24.18
N PHE A 17 -5.31 43.99 24.60
CA PHE A 17 -5.25 43.54 25.99
C PHE A 17 -3.88 42.97 26.39
N LEU A 18 -3.11 42.47 25.42
CA LEU A 18 -1.79 41.84 25.63
C LEU A 18 -0.61 42.81 25.59
N ILE A 19 -0.79 44.02 25.03
CA ILE A 19 0.26 45.04 24.96
C ILE A 19 -0.04 46.12 26.00
N ASN A 20 0.72 46.13 27.10
CA ASN A 20 0.63 47.15 28.14
C ASN A 20 1.24 48.47 27.63
N ILE A 21 0.45 49.26 26.89
CA ILE A 21 0.89 50.53 26.31
C ILE A 21 0.92 51.60 27.41
N PRO A 22 2.08 52.25 27.68
CA PRO A 22 2.16 53.28 28.70
C PRO A 22 1.29 54.49 28.36
N LYS A 23 0.70 55.10 29.40
CA LYS A 23 -0.35 56.14 29.41
C LYS A 23 -0.08 57.46 28.66
N TYR A 24 0.93 57.55 27.81
CA TYR A 24 1.25 58.76 27.05
C TYR A 24 1.64 58.44 25.61
N GLN A 25 0.66 58.13 24.77
CA GLN A 25 0.72 58.32 23.32
C GLN A 25 -0.70 58.33 22.77
N ASP A 26 -1.00 59.27 21.87
CA ASP A 26 -2.30 59.44 21.24
C ASP A 26 -2.81 58.11 20.67
N PRO A 27 -3.93 57.56 21.18
CA PRO A 27 -4.44 56.25 20.77
C PRO A 27 -4.71 56.16 19.26
N THR A 28 -4.94 57.31 18.60
CA THR A 28 -5.14 57.39 17.15
C THR A 28 -3.88 56.98 16.38
N ASN A 29 -2.69 57.34 16.85
CA ASN A 29 -1.42 57.03 16.19
C ASN A 29 -1.00 55.57 16.36
N VAL A 30 -1.36 54.95 17.49
CA VAL A 30 -1.12 53.53 17.76
C VAL A 30 -1.96 52.64 16.85
N VAL A 31 -3.25 52.99 16.69
CA VAL A 31 -4.16 52.27 15.79
C VAL A 31 -3.71 52.38 14.33
N ILE A 32 -3.24 53.57 13.91
CA ILE A 32 -2.69 53.78 12.56
C ILE A 32 -1.42 52.94 12.34
N ALA A 33 -0.52 52.86 13.33
CA ALA A 33 0.70 52.05 13.24
C ALA A 33 0.40 50.55 13.12
N ILE A 34 -0.56 50.03 13.89
CA ILE A 34 -0.99 48.62 13.83
C ILE A 34 -1.64 48.31 12.47
N LEU A 35 -2.49 49.21 11.96
CA LEU A 35 -3.09 49.06 10.63
C LEU A 35 -2.05 49.07 9.51
N LEU A 36 -1.01 49.91 9.62
CA LEU A 36 0.09 49.95 8.65
C LEU A 36 0.98 48.69 8.70
N MET A 37 1.18 48.09 9.89
CA MET A 37 1.93 46.83 10.03
C MET A 37 1.17 45.61 9.50
N LEU A 38 -0.16 45.61 9.58
CA LEU A 38 -1.00 44.49 9.12
C LEU A 38 -1.40 44.58 7.65
N LEU A 39 -1.30 45.76 7.03
CA LEU A 39 -1.62 46.00 5.61
C LEU A 39 -0.92 45.03 4.63
N PRO A 40 0.40 44.73 4.77
CA PRO A 40 1.11 43.82 3.86
C PRO A 40 0.61 42.37 3.95
N ILE A 41 0.21 41.93 5.15
CA ILE A 41 -0.30 40.59 5.42
C ILE A 41 -1.69 40.43 4.80
N ILE A 42 -2.54 41.46 4.93
CA ILE A 42 -3.89 41.48 4.32
C ILE A 42 -3.79 41.46 2.79
N ILE A 43 -2.84 42.20 2.20
CA ILE A 43 -2.59 42.20 0.75
C ILE A 43 -2.14 40.80 0.28
N LEU A 44 -1.25 40.12 1.02
CA LEU A 44 -0.80 38.75 0.71
C LEU A 44 -1.96 37.73 0.76
N ILE A 45 -2.85 37.83 1.73
CA ILE A 45 -4.03 36.97 1.84
C ILE A 45 -4.98 37.20 0.65
N LEU A 46 -5.22 38.46 0.27
CA LEU A 46 -6.08 38.80 -0.86
C LEU A 46 -5.50 38.33 -2.22
N ILE A 47 -4.17 38.36 -2.39
CA ILE A 47 -3.49 37.81 -3.58
C ILE A 47 -3.64 36.28 -3.64
N LYS A 48 -3.52 35.58 -2.50
CA LYS A 48 -3.65 34.11 -2.42
C LYS A 48 -5.09 33.64 -2.68
N VAL A 49 -6.09 34.42 -2.27
CA VAL A 49 -7.51 34.16 -2.53
C VAL A 49 -7.90 34.45 -4.00
N LYS A 50 -7.29 35.43 -4.66
CA LYS A 50 -7.53 35.69 -6.11
C LYS A 50 -6.96 34.61 -7.03
N ASN A 51 -5.89 33.92 -6.60
CA ASN A 51 -5.22 32.87 -7.39
C ASN A 51 -5.83 31.46 -7.23
N THR A 52 -6.93 31.32 -6.48
CA THR A 52 -7.70 30.07 -6.35
C THR A 52 -9.02 30.19 -7.11
N THR A 53 -8.92 30.33 -8.43
CA THR A 53 -10.05 30.08 -9.34
C THR A 53 -9.87 28.71 -9.97
N ILE A 54 -10.64 27.74 -9.50
CA ILE A 54 -10.74 26.40 -10.08
C ILE A 54 -11.59 26.53 -11.36
N PRO A 55 -11.07 26.18 -12.55
CA PRO A 55 -11.89 26.22 -13.75
C PRO A 55 -12.88 25.05 -13.74
N THR A 56 -14.17 25.40 -13.80
CA THR A 56 -15.29 24.51 -14.06
C THR A 56 -15.45 24.31 -15.57
N ASN A 57 -15.99 23.13 -15.94
CA ASN A 57 -16.40 22.66 -17.27
C ASN A 57 -15.35 22.06 -18.22
N ASN A 58 -15.29 20.72 -18.23
CA ASN A 58 -15.77 19.88 -19.35
C ASN A 58 -15.55 18.39 -19.04
N LYS A 59 -16.51 17.73 -18.37
CA LYS A 59 -16.45 16.30 -17.99
C LYS A 59 -17.62 15.45 -18.49
N LYS A 60 -18.46 15.97 -19.40
CA LYS A 60 -19.72 15.31 -19.79
C LYS A 60 -19.65 14.41 -21.04
N GLN A 61 -18.49 14.17 -21.63
CA GLN A 61 -18.41 13.34 -22.85
C GLN A 61 -17.55 12.07 -22.74
N ALA A 62 -16.80 11.86 -21.65
CA ALA A 62 -15.90 10.71 -21.50
C ALA A 62 -16.50 9.49 -20.75
N ILE A 63 -17.76 9.55 -20.32
CA ILE A 63 -18.31 8.59 -19.32
C ILE A 63 -18.99 7.35 -19.95
N LYS A 64 -19.07 7.24 -21.28
CA LYS A 64 -19.92 6.21 -21.90
C LYS A 64 -19.28 4.85 -22.23
N GLU A 65 -18.00 4.56 -21.94
CA GLU A 65 -17.40 3.29 -22.40
C GLU A 65 -16.84 2.31 -21.34
N ASN A 66 -16.69 2.68 -20.07
CA ASN A 66 -16.09 1.75 -19.08
C ASN A 66 -17.11 0.91 -18.28
N ALA A 67 -17.63 -0.12 -18.95
CA ALA A 67 -18.38 -1.21 -18.33
C ALA A 67 -17.96 -2.59 -18.90
N GLN A 68 -16.66 -2.92 -18.82
CA GLN A 68 -16.16 -4.29 -18.78
C GLN A 68 -14.74 -4.26 -18.22
N GLY A 69 -14.53 -4.89 -17.05
CA GLY A 69 -13.28 -4.83 -16.29
C GLY A 69 -12.08 -5.42 -17.03
N LYS A 70 -11.40 -4.58 -17.80
CA LYS A 70 -9.94 -4.61 -17.97
C LYS A 70 -9.43 -3.39 -17.20
N PHE A 71 -8.41 -3.55 -16.38
CA PHE A 71 -7.66 -2.39 -15.89
C PHE A 71 -7.29 -1.53 -17.10
N GLU A 72 -7.55 -0.22 -17.03
CA GLU A 72 -7.17 0.72 -18.09
C GLU A 72 -5.72 0.46 -18.47
N ASN A 73 -5.48 0.36 -19.77
CA ASN A 73 -4.14 0.24 -20.31
C ASN A 73 -3.33 1.45 -19.80
N THR A 74 -2.24 1.20 -19.09
CA THR A 74 -1.41 2.28 -18.52
C THR A 74 -0.71 3.14 -19.58
N ASP A 75 -0.83 2.76 -20.86
CA ASP A 75 -0.41 3.56 -22.01
C ASP A 75 -1.19 4.89 -22.12
N ASP A 76 -2.33 5.04 -21.42
CA ASP A 76 -3.21 6.22 -21.50
C ASP A 76 -3.04 7.24 -20.36
N ILE A 77 -2.02 7.11 -19.49
CA ILE A 77 -1.72 8.18 -18.54
C ILE A 77 -1.20 9.39 -19.33
N ASN A 78 -2.06 10.38 -19.55
CA ASN A 78 -1.65 11.64 -20.14
C ASN A 78 -0.67 12.35 -19.21
N TYR A 79 0.62 12.13 -19.48
CA TYR A 79 1.75 12.63 -18.69
C TYR A 79 1.74 14.17 -18.58
N SER A 80 1.06 14.87 -19.50
CA SER A 80 0.88 16.33 -19.43
C SER A 80 -0.02 16.78 -18.27
N LEU A 81 -0.89 15.91 -17.75
CA LEU A 81 -1.80 16.20 -16.62
C LEU A 81 -1.12 16.17 -15.26
N LEU A 82 0.07 15.57 -15.15
CA LEU A 82 0.87 15.65 -13.93
C LEU A 82 1.35 17.09 -13.72
N ASP A 83 1.53 17.50 -12.48
CA ASP A 83 2.24 18.74 -12.23
C ASP A 83 3.73 18.59 -12.66
N LYS A 84 4.39 19.73 -12.89
CA LYS A 84 5.78 19.77 -13.39
C LYS A 84 6.75 19.04 -12.45
N GLU A 85 6.49 19.06 -11.16
CA GLU A 85 7.38 18.47 -10.15
C GLU A 85 7.20 16.94 -10.08
N SER A 86 5.96 16.45 -10.15
CA SER A 86 5.67 15.02 -10.26
C SER A 86 6.34 14.37 -11.47
N ARG A 87 6.35 15.05 -12.63
CA ARG A 87 7.07 14.57 -13.82
C ARG A 87 8.58 14.51 -13.57
N ARG A 88 9.18 15.59 -13.08
CA ARG A 88 10.62 15.64 -12.77
C ARG A 88 11.05 14.53 -11.83
N ARG A 89 10.27 14.29 -10.78
CA ARG A 89 10.52 13.23 -9.81
C ARG A 89 10.43 11.85 -10.46
N SER A 90 9.41 11.61 -11.30
CA SER A 90 9.27 10.37 -12.06
C SER A 90 10.47 10.14 -12.98
N ASP A 91 10.84 11.14 -13.77
CA ASP A 91 11.96 11.07 -14.73
C ASP A 91 13.30 10.87 -13.99
N TYR A 92 13.48 11.51 -12.83
CA TYR A 92 14.64 11.31 -11.97
C TYR A 92 14.76 9.85 -11.51
N TYR A 93 13.70 9.27 -10.95
CA TYR A 93 13.75 7.87 -10.50
C TYR A 93 13.92 6.89 -11.66
N TYR A 94 13.25 7.15 -12.79
CA TYR A 94 13.48 6.37 -14.01
C TYR A 94 14.95 6.44 -14.44
N SER A 95 15.58 7.61 -14.39
CA SER A 95 16.99 7.77 -14.73
C SER A 95 17.93 6.98 -13.82
N ILE A 96 17.68 6.95 -12.50
CA ILE A 96 18.43 6.13 -11.53
C ILE A 96 18.33 4.65 -11.90
N HIS A 97 17.12 4.19 -12.21
CA HIS A 97 16.88 2.80 -12.59
C HIS A 97 17.65 2.43 -13.88
N GLN A 98 17.56 3.27 -14.91
CA GLN A 98 18.27 3.08 -16.17
C GLN A 98 19.79 3.11 -15.99
N GLN A 99 20.32 3.99 -15.15
CA GLN A 99 21.75 4.04 -14.83
C GLN A 99 22.23 2.74 -14.17
N LYS A 100 21.48 2.22 -13.19
CA LYS A 100 21.82 0.94 -12.55
C LYS A 100 21.81 -0.22 -13.55
N LEU A 101 20.85 -0.27 -14.47
CA LEU A 101 20.80 -1.29 -15.52
C LEU A 101 22.01 -1.20 -16.47
N LYS A 102 22.32 0.00 -16.97
CA LYS A 102 23.49 0.25 -17.84
C LYS A 102 24.83 -0.11 -17.18
N SER A 103 24.89 -0.12 -15.85
CA SER A 103 26.10 -0.45 -15.11
C SER A 103 26.41 -1.96 -15.04
N VAL A 104 25.48 -2.83 -15.46
CA VAL A 104 25.66 -4.28 -15.49
C VAL A 104 26.54 -4.66 -16.68
N ASN A 105 27.65 -5.35 -16.41
CA ASN A 105 28.51 -5.92 -17.45
C ASN A 105 28.61 -7.44 -17.27
N ILE A 106 28.11 -8.17 -18.28
CA ILE A 106 28.06 -9.64 -18.27
C ILE A 106 29.17 -10.31 -19.08
N THR A 107 29.92 -9.57 -19.89
CA THR A 107 30.88 -10.17 -20.84
C THR A 107 32.27 -10.38 -20.24
N ASN A 108 32.61 -9.66 -19.17
CA ASN A 108 33.94 -9.70 -18.56
C ASN A 108 33.85 -9.78 -17.02
N ILE A 109 33.24 -10.85 -16.51
CA ILE A 109 33.14 -11.10 -15.08
C ILE A 109 34.39 -11.85 -14.62
N ASP A 110 35.26 -11.16 -13.89
CA ASP A 110 36.47 -11.74 -13.30
C ASP A 110 36.16 -12.31 -11.91
N CYS A 111 35.85 -13.60 -11.87
CA CYS A 111 35.50 -14.28 -10.62
C CYS A 111 36.66 -14.41 -9.62
N SER A 112 37.91 -14.19 -10.03
CA SER A 112 39.05 -14.17 -9.10
C SER A 112 39.01 -12.97 -8.14
N LYS A 113 38.35 -11.88 -8.54
CA LYS A 113 38.21 -10.65 -7.75
C LYS A 113 36.98 -10.62 -6.85
N ILE A 114 36.10 -11.60 -6.98
CA ILE A 114 34.80 -11.62 -6.31
C ILE A 114 34.82 -12.70 -5.23
N LYS A 115 34.93 -12.28 -3.97
CA LYS A 115 34.84 -13.21 -2.83
C LYS A 115 33.40 -13.67 -2.64
N PRO A 116 33.11 -14.99 -2.63
CA PRO A 116 31.79 -15.51 -2.28
C PRO A 116 31.33 -15.00 -0.92
N ARG A 117 30.04 -14.69 -0.80
CA ARG A 117 29.41 -14.27 0.46
C ARG A 117 27.99 -14.81 0.59
N LYS A 118 27.49 -14.83 1.83
CA LYS A 118 26.09 -15.09 2.10
C LYS A 118 25.21 -14.05 1.39
N LEU A 119 24.20 -14.54 0.68
CA LEU A 119 23.18 -13.73 0.02
C LEU A 119 22.00 -13.53 0.97
N SER A 120 21.43 -12.33 0.94
CA SER A 120 20.18 -12.03 1.64
C SER A 120 18.98 -12.65 0.94
N SER A 121 17.86 -12.79 1.66
CA SER A 121 16.61 -13.26 1.06
C SER A 121 16.10 -12.36 -0.08
N VAL A 122 16.36 -11.05 -0.03
CA VAL A 122 16.02 -10.11 -1.12
C VAL A 122 16.83 -10.43 -2.38
N GLU A 123 18.13 -10.69 -2.22
CA GLU A 123 19.01 -11.07 -3.32
C GLU A 123 18.64 -12.44 -3.90
N LEU A 124 18.27 -13.41 -3.06
CA LEU A 124 17.79 -14.71 -3.51
C LEU A 124 16.46 -14.61 -4.26
N ASN A 125 15.54 -13.74 -3.83
CA ASN A 125 14.34 -13.43 -4.61
C ASN A 125 14.68 -12.75 -5.95
N PHE A 126 15.71 -11.90 -5.98
CA PHE A 126 16.19 -11.28 -7.23
C PHE A 126 16.84 -12.31 -8.16
N LEU A 127 17.59 -13.27 -7.62
CA LEU A 127 18.14 -14.41 -8.34
C LEU A 127 17.03 -15.23 -9.03
N ILE A 128 15.95 -15.55 -8.31
CA ILE A 128 14.76 -16.20 -8.89
C ILE A 128 14.17 -15.35 -10.02
N TYR A 129 14.08 -14.04 -9.82
CA TYR A 129 13.52 -13.10 -10.80
C TYR A 129 14.32 -12.99 -12.10
N LEU A 130 15.65 -13.17 -12.04
CA LEU A 130 16.53 -13.14 -13.21
C LEU A 130 16.38 -14.39 -14.09
N ASN A 131 15.88 -15.51 -13.55
CA ASN A 131 15.75 -16.74 -14.30
C ASN A 131 14.94 -16.53 -15.60
N ASN A 132 15.49 -16.99 -16.72
CA ASN A 132 14.97 -16.84 -18.08
C ASN A 132 14.87 -15.40 -18.61
N ARG A 133 15.51 -14.42 -17.98
CA ARG A 133 15.61 -13.06 -18.53
C ARG A 133 16.75 -12.93 -19.52
N ASN A 134 16.55 -12.08 -20.52
CA ASN A 134 17.57 -11.73 -21.49
C ASN A 134 18.74 -11.03 -20.77
N ALA A 135 19.95 -11.53 -20.97
CA ALA A 135 21.17 -11.05 -20.35
C ALA A 135 21.84 -9.93 -21.19
N ASN A 136 21.63 -9.92 -22.51
CA ASN A 136 22.10 -8.85 -23.40
C ASN A 136 21.30 -7.56 -23.22
N ASN A 137 19.96 -7.68 -23.12
CA ASN A 137 19.03 -6.58 -22.90
C ASN A 137 18.23 -6.83 -21.63
N LEU A 138 18.88 -6.60 -20.48
CA LEU A 138 18.31 -6.90 -19.18
C LEU A 138 17.20 -5.91 -18.80
N GLU A 139 15.95 -6.36 -18.87
CA GLU A 139 14.81 -5.64 -18.35
C GLU A 139 14.46 -6.09 -16.92
N VAL A 140 14.48 -5.14 -15.98
CA VAL A 140 14.16 -5.37 -14.57
C VAL A 140 13.06 -4.42 -14.14
N ALA A 141 12.06 -4.91 -13.41
CA ALA A 141 11.01 -4.05 -12.89
C ALA A 141 11.58 -3.03 -11.90
N GLY A 142 11.15 -1.77 -12.01
CA GLY A 142 11.69 -0.64 -11.24
C GLY A 142 11.68 -0.85 -9.73
N TYR A 143 10.73 -1.62 -9.18
CA TYR A 143 10.66 -1.90 -7.74
C TYR A 143 11.93 -2.57 -7.19
N TRP A 144 12.69 -3.32 -8.01
CA TRP A 144 13.99 -3.87 -7.59
C TRP A 144 15.04 -2.79 -7.32
N THR A 145 14.93 -1.66 -8.00
CA THR A 145 15.73 -0.47 -7.73
C THR A 145 15.11 0.34 -6.60
N HIS A 146 13.83 0.67 -6.68
CA HIS A 146 13.21 1.67 -5.81
C HIS A 146 12.86 1.16 -4.41
N GLU A 147 12.35 -0.07 -4.31
CA GLU A 147 11.91 -0.64 -3.03
C GLU A 147 13.03 -1.47 -2.36
N TYR A 148 13.87 -2.12 -3.15
CA TYR A 148 14.90 -3.05 -2.66
C TYR A 148 16.32 -2.54 -2.79
N ASN A 149 16.53 -1.43 -3.50
CA ASN A 149 17.84 -0.82 -3.71
C ASN A 149 18.92 -1.79 -4.19
N ILE A 150 18.56 -2.79 -5.00
CA ILE A 150 19.52 -3.80 -5.45
C ILE A 150 20.63 -3.13 -6.28
N ASN A 151 21.87 -3.53 -6.03
CA ASN A 151 23.03 -3.14 -6.81
C ASN A 151 23.31 -4.22 -7.86
N TYR A 152 22.67 -4.11 -9.03
CA TYR A 152 22.77 -5.11 -10.10
C TYR A 152 24.21 -5.42 -10.51
N LYS A 153 25.06 -4.39 -10.56
CA LYS A 153 26.49 -4.49 -10.90
C LYS A 153 27.26 -5.38 -9.93
N GLU A 154 26.86 -5.45 -8.67
CA GLU A 154 27.51 -6.29 -7.66
C GLU A 154 26.86 -7.66 -7.52
N VAL A 155 25.53 -7.71 -7.48
CA VAL A 155 24.82 -8.96 -7.16
C VAL A 155 24.81 -9.96 -8.30
N ILE A 156 24.72 -9.51 -9.55
CA ILE A 156 24.71 -10.42 -10.72
C ILE A 156 26.06 -11.16 -10.84
N PRO A 157 27.22 -10.48 -10.79
CA PRO A 157 28.51 -11.17 -10.73
C PRO A 157 28.67 -12.09 -9.52
N GLN A 158 28.14 -11.72 -8.34
CA GLN A 158 28.11 -12.62 -7.19
C GLN A 158 27.35 -13.92 -7.49
N PHE A 159 26.18 -13.85 -8.13
CA PHE A 159 25.42 -15.05 -8.50
C PHE A 159 26.17 -15.94 -9.48
N ILE A 160 26.83 -15.34 -10.47
CA ILE A 160 27.60 -16.07 -11.50
C ILE A 160 28.85 -16.71 -10.89
N CYS A 161 29.65 -15.95 -10.16
CA CYS A 161 30.90 -16.45 -9.57
C CYS A 161 30.69 -17.44 -8.43
N GLN A 162 29.55 -17.40 -7.74
CA GLN A 162 29.17 -18.44 -6.79
C GLN A 162 28.56 -19.69 -7.46
N GLY A 163 28.40 -19.68 -8.79
CA GLY A 163 27.82 -20.77 -9.57
C GLY A 163 26.32 -20.97 -9.33
N LEU A 164 25.59 -19.92 -8.97
CA LEU A 164 24.14 -19.94 -8.74
C LEU A 164 23.35 -19.56 -10.00
N LEU A 165 23.96 -18.74 -10.85
CA LEU A 165 23.39 -18.27 -12.10
C LEU A 165 24.42 -18.49 -13.21
N GLU A 166 23.94 -18.90 -14.38
CA GLU A 166 24.78 -19.00 -15.59
C GLU A 166 24.16 -18.20 -16.73
N ILE A 167 24.99 -17.87 -17.71
CA ILE A 167 24.57 -17.21 -18.94
C ILE A 167 24.60 -18.26 -20.04
N TYR A 168 23.50 -18.40 -20.76
CA TYR A 168 23.30 -19.44 -21.76
C TYR A 168 22.71 -18.84 -23.04
N ASP A 169 23.00 -19.43 -24.20
CA ASP A 169 22.53 -18.98 -25.52
C ASP A 169 21.31 -19.76 -26.02
N GLN A 170 20.63 -20.47 -25.12
CA GLN A 170 19.42 -21.23 -25.42
C GLN A 170 18.27 -20.81 -24.53
N LYS A 171 17.10 -20.60 -25.14
CA LYS A 171 15.84 -20.35 -24.42
C LYS A 171 15.40 -21.60 -23.67
N ASP A 172 14.84 -21.41 -22.48
CA ASP A 172 14.17 -22.50 -21.74
C ASP A 172 12.79 -22.78 -22.35
N LEU A 173 12.38 -24.04 -22.49
CA LEU A 173 11.03 -24.40 -22.99
C LEU A 173 9.91 -23.71 -22.20
N SER A 174 10.10 -23.47 -20.91
CA SER A 174 9.15 -22.74 -20.07
C SER A 174 9.03 -21.26 -20.40
N SER A 175 10.01 -20.64 -21.07
CA SER A 175 9.95 -19.24 -21.49
C SER A 175 9.20 -19.04 -22.81
N LEU A 176 9.11 -20.07 -23.66
CA LEU A 176 8.42 -20.01 -24.95
C LEU A 176 6.90 -19.80 -24.83
N LYS A 177 6.31 -19.06 -25.77
CA LYS A 177 4.85 -18.92 -25.91
C LYS A 177 4.23 -20.26 -26.33
N VAL A 178 2.93 -20.43 -26.03
CA VAL A 178 2.19 -21.65 -26.41
C VAL A 178 2.22 -21.88 -27.92
N ALA A 179 2.21 -20.83 -28.74
CA ALA A 179 2.33 -20.95 -30.19
C ALA A 179 3.69 -21.54 -30.63
N GLU A 180 4.80 -21.06 -30.04
CA GLU A 180 6.16 -21.54 -30.31
C GLU A 180 6.30 -23.03 -29.92
N LEU A 181 5.77 -23.42 -28.75
CA LEU A 181 5.76 -24.82 -28.31
C LEU A 181 4.98 -25.72 -29.27
N LYS A 182 3.82 -25.26 -29.75
CA LYS A 182 3.02 -26.00 -30.75
C LYS A 182 3.74 -26.11 -32.09
N GLN A 183 4.55 -25.12 -32.46
CA GLN A 183 5.36 -25.15 -33.67
C GLN A 183 6.48 -26.20 -33.54
N ILE A 184 7.16 -26.28 -32.39
CA ILE A 184 8.15 -27.35 -32.12
C ILE A 184 7.48 -28.72 -32.22
N LEU A 185 6.35 -28.95 -31.54
CA LEU A 185 5.64 -30.23 -31.62
C LEU A 185 5.21 -30.60 -33.05
N SER A 186 4.90 -29.61 -33.90
CA SER A 186 4.50 -29.86 -35.29
C SER A 186 5.62 -30.45 -36.14
N THR A 187 6.90 -30.19 -35.83
CA THR A 187 8.03 -30.72 -36.62
C THR A 187 8.13 -32.25 -36.56
N LYS A 188 7.59 -32.86 -35.49
CA LYS A 188 7.45 -34.32 -35.34
C LYS A 188 6.00 -34.81 -35.44
N ASN A 189 5.08 -33.99 -35.96
CA ASN A 189 3.65 -34.32 -36.07
C ASN A 189 2.99 -34.76 -34.75
N LEU A 190 3.46 -34.23 -33.61
CA LEU A 190 2.92 -34.57 -32.30
C LEU A 190 1.64 -33.79 -31.97
N PRO A 191 0.78 -34.31 -31.08
CA PRO A 191 -0.41 -33.59 -30.62
C PRO A 191 -0.09 -32.20 -30.04
N ARG A 192 -0.84 -31.18 -30.49
CA ARG A 192 -0.66 -29.76 -30.11
C ARG A 192 -1.72 -29.23 -29.15
N SER A 193 -2.63 -30.07 -28.68
CA SER A 193 -3.62 -29.73 -27.66
C SER A 193 -3.02 -29.85 -26.25
N GLY A 194 -3.64 -29.14 -25.30
CA GLY A 194 -3.27 -29.21 -23.88
C GLY A 194 -2.73 -27.91 -23.29
N LYS A 195 -2.49 -27.95 -21.98
CA LYS A 195 -1.91 -26.83 -21.22
C LYS A 195 -0.41 -26.71 -21.51
N LYS A 196 0.18 -25.52 -21.28
CA LYS A 196 1.60 -25.24 -21.55
C LYS A 196 2.56 -26.28 -20.94
N ILE A 197 2.28 -26.74 -19.71
CA ILE A 197 3.10 -27.75 -19.02
C ILE A 197 3.07 -29.10 -19.76
N GLU A 198 1.90 -29.52 -20.21
CA GLU A 198 1.73 -30.77 -20.98
C GLU A 198 2.46 -30.70 -22.32
N LEU A 199 2.43 -29.54 -23.00
CA LEU A 199 3.18 -29.32 -24.24
C LEU A 199 4.70 -29.41 -23.99
N ILE A 200 5.20 -28.77 -22.93
CA ILE A 200 6.62 -28.80 -22.56
C ILE A 200 7.06 -30.23 -22.24
N GLN A 201 6.26 -30.96 -21.46
CA GLN A 201 6.55 -32.34 -21.09
C GLN A 201 6.63 -33.23 -22.33
N ARG A 202 5.65 -33.10 -23.24
CA ARG A 202 5.63 -33.83 -24.51
C ARG A 202 6.86 -33.53 -25.37
N ILE A 203 7.31 -32.28 -25.41
CA ILE A 203 8.56 -31.93 -26.11
C ILE A 203 9.74 -32.64 -25.45
N LYS A 204 9.88 -32.59 -24.12
CA LYS A 204 10.99 -33.25 -23.41
C LYS A 204 11.03 -34.77 -23.60
N GLU A 205 9.88 -35.42 -23.73
CA GLU A 205 9.79 -36.87 -23.92
C GLU A 205 10.09 -37.33 -25.34
N ASN A 206 9.93 -36.45 -26.35
CA ASN A 206 9.97 -36.84 -27.77
C ASN A 206 11.11 -36.17 -28.57
N PHE A 207 11.87 -35.26 -27.98
CA PHE A 207 12.99 -34.58 -28.62
C PHE A 207 14.30 -34.87 -27.88
N ALA A 208 15.34 -35.22 -28.63
CA ALA A 208 16.69 -35.28 -28.11
C ALA A 208 17.23 -33.87 -27.82
N PRO A 209 18.18 -33.71 -26.87
CA PRO A 209 18.77 -32.40 -26.57
C PRO A 209 19.28 -31.66 -27.80
N ASP A 210 19.93 -32.36 -28.73
CA ASP A 210 20.50 -31.75 -29.93
C ASP A 210 19.44 -31.27 -30.94
N GLU A 211 18.29 -31.94 -31.00
CA GLU A 211 17.16 -31.49 -31.82
C GLU A 211 16.53 -30.21 -31.25
N LEU A 212 16.48 -30.11 -29.91
CA LEU A 212 16.00 -28.92 -29.23
C LEU A 212 16.94 -27.73 -29.41
N LEU A 213 18.25 -27.96 -29.51
CA LEU A 213 19.22 -26.88 -29.77
C LEU A 213 18.82 -26.05 -30.98
N GLN A 214 18.36 -26.68 -32.06
CA GLN A 214 17.98 -25.97 -33.30
C GLN A 214 16.78 -25.03 -33.09
N HIS A 215 15.89 -25.36 -32.17
CA HIS A 215 14.69 -24.58 -31.86
C HIS A 215 14.88 -23.57 -30.73
N LEU A 216 15.88 -23.79 -29.88
CA LEU A 216 16.09 -23.01 -28.65
C LEU A 216 17.29 -22.07 -28.75
N LYS A 217 18.23 -22.32 -29.68
CA LYS A 217 19.38 -21.45 -29.91
C LYS A 217 18.92 -20.05 -30.29
N SER A 218 19.52 -19.08 -29.65
CA SER A 218 19.21 -17.66 -29.79
C SER A 218 20.51 -16.89 -29.91
N ASP A 219 20.52 -15.86 -30.76
CA ASP A 219 21.65 -14.91 -30.82
C ASP A 219 21.76 -14.08 -29.53
N GLU A 220 20.66 -14.01 -28.78
CA GLU A 220 20.61 -13.44 -27.44
C GLU A 220 20.93 -14.47 -26.36
N LYS A 221 21.63 -14.02 -25.32
CA LYS A 221 21.94 -14.78 -24.12
C LYS A 221 20.89 -14.55 -23.05
N TYR A 222 20.69 -15.55 -22.20
CA TYR A 222 19.71 -15.57 -21.13
C TYR A 222 20.36 -16.01 -19.82
N TYR A 223 19.83 -15.52 -18.71
CA TYR A 223 20.18 -16.00 -17.38
C TYR A 223 19.42 -17.29 -17.06
N ARG A 224 20.10 -18.27 -16.48
CA ARG A 224 19.51 -19.54 -16.03
C ARG A 224 19.99 -19.90 -14.64
N LEU A 225 19.08 -20.37 -13.79
CA LEU A 225 19.45 -20.95 -12.49
C LEU A 225 20.17 -22.28 -12.69
N THR A 226 21.36 -22.39 -12.12
CA THR A 226 22.10 -23.66 -12.03
C THR A 226 21.41 -24.60 -11.03
N PRO A 227 21.77 -25.90 -10.96
CA PRO A 227 21.31 -26.78 -9.90
C PRO A 227 21.59 -26.22 -8.50
N LYS A 228 22.77 -25.61 -8.29
CA LYS A 228 23.14 -24.94 -7.05
C LYS A 228 22.26 -23.72 -6.77
N GLY A 229 21.92 -22.93 -7.80
CA GLY A 229 21.00 -21.80 -7.68
C GLY A 229 19.58 -22.21 -7.30
N LYS A 230 19.07 -23.29 -7.89
CA LYS A 230 17.76 -23.88 -7.53
C LYS A 230 17.76 -24.35 -6.08
N GLU A 231 18.82 -25.04 -5.67
CA GLU A 231 18.98 -25.49 -4.28
C GLU A 231 19.05 -24.32 -3.30
N ALA A 232 19.82 -23.27 -3.63
CA ALA A 232 19.96 -22.07 -2.79
C ALA A 232 18.66 -21.27 -2.64
N THR A 233 17.69 -21.45 -3.55
CA THR A 233 16.43 -20.70 -3.58
C THR A 233 15.21 -21.54 -3.16
N LYS A 234 15.39 -22.83 -2.85
CA LYS A 234 14.29 -23.77 -2.55
C LYS A 234 13.42 -23.35 -1.37
N ASP A 235 14.03 -22.73 -0.35
CA ASP A 235 13.36 -22.34 0.90
C ASP A 235 12.83 -20.90 0.87
N ILE A 236 12.99 -20.18 -0.26
CA ILE A 236 12.47 -18.83 -0.42
C ILE A 236 10.95 -18.89 -0.63
N LYS A 237 10.23 -18.77 0.47
CA LYS A 237 8.76 -18.70 0.49
C LYS A 237 8.27 -17.27 0.18
N PRO A 238 7.09 -17.11 -0.44
CA PRO A 238 6.44 -15.82 -0.58
C PRO A 238 6.29 -15.11 0.77
N SER A 239 6.54 -13.80 0.78
CA SER A 239 6.49 -12.98 2.00
C SER A 239 5.88 -11.60 1.71
N ALA A 240 5.74 -10.75 2.73
CA ALA A 240 5.19 -9.40 2.56
C ALA A 240 6.15 -8.46 1.80
N THR A 241 7.44 -8.57 2.10
CA THR A 241 8.49 -7.64 1.67
C THR A 241 9.57 -8.30 0.84
N LYS A 242 9.68 -9.62 0.75
CA LYS A 242 10.86 -10.37 0.24
C LYS A 242 12.14 -10.23 1.09
N ASN A 243 12.10 -9.43 2.16
CA ASN A 243 13.14 -9.31 3.16
C ASN A 243 12.75 -10.12 4.39
N LEU A 244 13.02 -11.42 4.32
CA LEU A 244 12.68 -12.39 5.37
C LEU A 244 13.38 -12.06 6.69
N GLU A 245 14.63 -11.59 6.63
CA GLU A 245 15.41 -11.23 7.80
C GLU A 245 14.76 -10.06 8.57
N LEU A 246 14.29 -9.03 7.86
CA LEU A 246 13.56 -7.92 8.46
C LEU A 246 12.23 -8.38 9.07
N GLU A 247 11.44 -9.13 8.31
CA GLU A 247 10.14 -9.62 8.77
C GLU A 247 10.28 -10.49 10.03
N ASP A 248 11.24 -11.43 10.04
CA ASP A 248 11.45 -12.34 11.16
C ASP A 248 11.99 -11.60 12.39
N LYS A 249 12.84 -10.60 12.20
CA LYS A 249 13.34 -9.75 13.29
C LYS A 249 12.20 -8.95 13.91
N CYS A 250 11.43 -8.23 13.09
CA CYS A 250 10.33 -7.38 13.58
C CYS A 250 9.23 -8.22 14.22
N TYR A 251 8.89 -9.38 13.63
CA TYR A 251 7.91 -10.29 14.21
C TYR A 251 8.33 -10.78 15.61
N LYS A 252 9.60 -11.12 15.81
CA LYS A 252 10.10 -11.54 17.14
C LYS A 252 10.00 -10.43 18.17
N LEU A 253 10.37 -9.20 17.80
CA LEU A 253 10.26 -8.02 18.66
C LEU A 253 8.79 -7.75 19.03
N ILE A 254 7.88 -7.78 18.06
CA ILE A 254 6.43 -7.62 18.29
C ILE A 254 5.90 -8.71 19.21
N MET A 255 6.30 -9.97 19.02
CA MET A 255 5.88 -11.08 19.89
C MET A 255 6.39 -10.94 21.33
N ALA A 256 7.52 -10.26 21.53
CA ALA A 256 8.08 -9.91 22.83
C ALA A 256 7.47 -8.63 23.45
N GLY A 257 6.62 -7.90 22.71
CA GLY A 257 6.07 -6.60 23.13
C GLY A 257 7.03 -5.42 22.90
N GLU A 258 8.15 -5.62 22.21
CA GLU A 258 9.15 -4.60 21.89
C GLU A 258 8.75 -3.82 20.62
N PHE A 259 7.55 -3.23 20.63
CA PHE A 259 6.96 -2.59 19.43
C PHE A 259 7.80 -1.43 18.88
N ASN A 260 8.36 -0.60 19.77
CA ASN A 260 9.18 0.54 19.37
C ASN A 260 10.46 0.10 18.62
N GLU A 261 11.09 -0.98 19.08
CA GLU A 261 12.29 -1.51 18.44
C GLU A 261 11.94 -2.14 17.09
N ALA A 262 10.79 -2.83 16.98
CA ALA A 262 10.29 -3.32 15.70
C ALA A 262 10.04 -2.17 14.71
N PHE A 263 9.41 -1.08 15.16
CA PHE A 263 9.16 0.10 14.35
C PHE A 263 10.47 0.77 13.89
N LYS A 264 11.45 0.93 14.78
CA LYS A 264 12.77 1.49 14.43
C LYS A 264 13.51 0.65 13.40
N GLU A 265 13.42 -0.67 13.44
CA GLU A 265 13.99 -1.52 12.40
C GLU A 265 13.33 -1.29 11.03
N ILE A 266 12.01 -1.04 11.02
CA ILE A 266 11.27 -0.69 9.79
C ILE A 266 11.66 0.70 9.32
N ALA A 267 11.71 1.71 10.20
CA ALA A 267 12.12 3.07 9.85
C ALA A 267 13.54 3.09 9.26
N LYS A 268 14.48 2.36 9.86
CA LYS A 268 15.84 2.16 9.35
C LYS A 268 15.88 1.46 7.99
N TYR A 269 14.94 0.56 7.74
CA TYR A 269 14.83 -0.11 6.44
C TYR A 269 14.26 0.83 5.38
N GLU A 270 13.21 1.59 5.69
CA GLU A 270 12.58 2.56 4.79
C GLU A 270 13.52 3.72 4.43
N SER A 271 14.28 4.25 5.40
CA SER A 271 15.22 5.37 5.17
C SER A 271 16.34 5.04 4.20
N LYS A 272 16.64 3.75 3.97
CA LYS A 272 17.67 3.29 3.03
C LYS A 272 17.16 3.10 1.61
N LYS A 273 15.86 3.26 1.36
CA LYS A 273 15.27 3.08 0.03
C LYS A 273 15.42 4.34 -0.81
N PRO A 274 15.65 4.21 -2.12
CA PRO A 274 15.55 5.34 -3.04
C PRO A 274 14.17 6.00 -3.02
N ILE A 275 13.11 5.20 -2.84
CA ILE A 275 11.75 5.69 -2.67
C ILE A 275 11.17 5.02 -1.41
N PRO A 276 11.19 5.70 -0.25
CA PRO A 276 10.53 5.20 0.95
C PRO A 276 9.01 5.14 0.78
N ARG A 277 8.35 4.26 1.53
CA ARG A 277 6.88 4.22 1.60
C ARG A 277 6.34 5.34 2.48
N GLY A 278 5.06 5.70 2.31
CA GLY A 278 4.41 6.73 3.12
C GLY A 278 4.58 8.13 2.53
N LEU A 279 3.45 8.76 2.20
CA LEU A 279 3.45 10.12 1.67
C LEU A 279 3.77 11.09 2.81
N GLY A 280 4.85 11.86 2.67
CA GLY A 280 5.22 12.90 3.64
C GLY A 280 5.88 12.39 4.92
N ILE A 281 6.26 11.10 4.99
CA ILE A 281 6.95 10.53 6.14
C ILE A 281 8.46 10.73 5.97
N ASP A 282 9.11 11.33 6.97
CA ASP A 282 10.57 11.35 7.10
C ASP A 282 11.02 10.18 7.98
N TRP A 283 11.46 9.09 7.35
CA TRP A 283 11.86 7.89 8.08
C TRP A 283 13.15 8.04 8.89
N GLU A 284 13.99 9.04 8.62
CA GLU A 284 15.14 9.33 9.47
C GLU A 284 14.71 10.01 10.77
N GLU A 285 13.67 10.84 10.70
CA GLU A 285 13.02 11.44 11.86
C GLU A 285 12.23 10.39 12.66
N GLU A 286 11.40 9.59 12.00
CA GLU A 286 10.65 8.48 12.64
C GLU A 286 11.59 7.50 13.36
N LEU A 287 12.77 7.22 12.80
CA LEU A 287 13.77 6.36 13.43
C LEU A 287 14.26 6.94 14.77
N LYS A 288 14.37 8.27 14.87
CA LYS A 288 14.81 8.97 16.09
C LYS A 288 13.68 9.00 17.11
N ASN A 289 12.48 9.37 16.67
CA ASN A 289 11.32 9.59 17.53
C ASN A 289 10.73 8.27 18.05
N GLY A 290 10.67 7.24 17.20
CA GLY A 290 10.00 5.99 17.52
C GLY A 290 8.46 6.12 17.46
N LEU A 291 7.78 5.17 18.09
CA LEU A 291 6.31 5.15 18.12
C LEU A 291 5.73 6.20 19.05
N SER A 292 4.56 6.72 18.67
CA SER A 292 3.71 7.52 19.56
C SER A 292 3.19 6.68 20.75
N GLU A 293 2.81 7.35 21.85
CA GLU A 293 2.20 6.67 23.00
C GLU A 293 0.87 5.99 22.61
N LEU A 294 0.06 6.64 21.78
CA LEU A 294 -1.20 6.11 21.27
C LEU A 294 -0.97 4.83 20.45
N ASP A 295 0.04 4.81 19.58
CA ASP A 295 0.40 3.61 18.82
C ASP A 295 0.88 2.48 19.74
N LEU A 296 1.67 2.78 20.78
CA LEU A 296 2.12 1.79 21.76
C LEU A 296 0.93 1.16 22.50
N ILE A 297 -0.04 1.96 22.94
CA ILE A 297 -1.29 1.47 23.56
C ILE A 297 -2.04 0.59 22.57
N ASN A 298 -2.25 1.06 21.34
CA ASN A 298 -3.00 0.33 20.33
C ASN A 298 -2.34 -1.01 19.96
N TYR A 299 -1.01 -1.04 19.80
CA TYR A 299 -0.28 -2.28 19.51
C TYR A 299 -0.29 -3.26 20.69
N THR A 300 -0.24 -2.75 21.93
CA THR A 300 -0.35 -3.58 23.13
C THR A 300 -1.71 -4.25 23.20
N ASP A 301 -2.79 -3.49 23.00
CA ASP A 301 -4.15 -4.03 22.97
C ASP A 301 -4.33 -5.00 21.80
N GLN A 302 -3.81 -4.66 20.61
CA GLN A 302 -3.91 -5.49 19.43
C GLN A 302 -3.20 -6.83 19.61
N LEU A 303 -2.01 -6.87 20.20
CA LEU A 303 -1.29 -8.13 20.43
C LEU A 303 -2.08 -9.06 21.35
N ASN A 304 -2.79 -8.47 22.33
CA ASN A 304 -3.62 -9.18 23.30
C ASN A 304 -5.09 -9.38 22.85
N LEU A 305 -5.44 -8.93 21.64
CA LEU A 305 -6.81 -9.01 21.11
C LEU A 305 -7.33 -10.45 21.15
N ASN A 306 -8.44 -10.62 21.89
CA ASN A 306 -9.18 -11.86 21.91
C ASN A 306 -10.38 -11.88 20.94
N GLN A 307 -10.17 -12.25 19.68
CA GLN A 307 -11.23 -12.32 18.67
C GLN A 307 -11.73 -13.75 18.41
N LYS A 308 -13.01 -13.87 18.01
CA LYS A 308 -13.60 -15.14 17.59
C LYS A 308 -13.02 -15.58 16.25
N LEU A 309 -12.11 -16.55 16.29
CA LEU A 309 -11.48 -17.14 15.09
C LEU A 309 -12.07 -18.49 14.71
N PRO A 310 -12.04 -18.85 13.41
CA PRO A 310 -12.27 -20.21 12.96
C PRO A 310 -11.35 -21.21 13.68
N ARG A 311 -11.85 -22.42 13.95
CA ARG A 311 -11.15 -23.46 14.74
C ARG A 311 -9.69 -23.70 14.31
N PRO A 312 -9.34 -23.79 13.01
CA PRO A 312 -7.95 -23.99 12.59
C PRO A 312 -7.00 -22.83 12.97
N LEU A 313 -7.54 -21.62 13.09
CA LEU A 313 -6.80 -20.37 13.34
C LEU A 313 -6.69 -19.99 14.81
N LYS A 314 -7.56 -20.55 15.67
CA LYS A 314 -7.61 -20.20 17.11
C LYS A 314 -6.27 -20.36 17.82
N LYS A 315 -5.49 -21.41 17.50
CA LYS A 315 -4.15 -21.63 18.09
C LYS A 315 -3.08 -20.65 17.60
N TYR A 316 -3.34 -19.90 16.53
CA TYR A 316 -2.42 -18.93 15.93
C TYR A 316 -2.82 -17.47 16.20
N GLN A 317 -3.72 -17.25 17.16
CA GLN A 317 -4.33 -15.94 17.36
C GLN A 317 -3.33 -14.83 17.66
N LYS A 318 -2.41 -15.07 18.61
CA LYS A 318 -1.38 -14.09 18.95
C LYS A 318 -0.43 -13.82 17.78
N GLN A 319 -0.10 -14.85 17.00
CA GLN A 319 0.76 -14.75 15.82
C GLN A 319 0.06 -13.98 14.68
N LEU A 320 -1.26 -14.18 14.51
CA LEU A 320 -2.08 -13.40 13.58
C LEU A 320 -2.09 -11.92 13.99
N ASN A 321 -2.33 -11.63 15.27
CA ASN A 321 -2.28 -10.27 15.81
C ASN A 321 -0.91 -9.62 15.52
N ALA A 322 0.18 -10.33 15.81
CA ALA A 322 1.54 -9.84 15.54
C ALA A 322 1.82 -9.61 14.05
N CYS A 323 1.34 -10.50 13.16
CA CYS A 323 1.46 -10.31 11.71
C CYS A 323 0.67 -9.10 11.21
N VAL A 324 -0.49 -8.81 11.81
CA VAL A 324 -1.26 -7.60 11.49
C VAL A 324 -0.53 -6.35 11.95
N ILE A 325 -0.02 -6.31 13.18
CA ILE A 325 0.82 -5.19 13.68
C ILE A 325 1.99 -4.93 12.73
N LEU A 326 2.74 -5.98 12.37
CA LEU A 326 3.85 -5.88 11.42
C LEU A 326 3.37 -5.39 10.03
N GLY A 327 2.22 -5.87 9.58
CA GLY A 327 1.58 -5.44 8.35
C GLY A 327 1.28 -3.94 8.32
N GLN A 328 0.79 -3.40 9.44
CA GLN A 328 0.50 -1.98 9.60
C GLN A 328 1.77 -1.14 9.61
N MET A 329 2.78 -1.52 10.40
CA MET A 329 4.06 -0.82 10.43
C MET A 329 4.74 -0.79 9.05
N LEU A 330 4.59 -1.85 8.25
CA LEU A 330 5.15 -1.92 6.89
C LEU A 330 4.27 -1.24 5.82
N GLY A 331 3.04 -0.84 6.15
CA GLY A 331 2.07 -0.29 5.20
C GLY A 331 1.72 -1.26 4.06
N VAL A 332 1.54 -2.55 4.35
CA VAL A 332 1.29 -3.58 3.34
C VAL A 332 -0.16 -4.07 3.31
N SER A 333 -0.61 -4.51 2.14
CA SER A 333 -1.98 -5.01 1.94
C SER A 333 -2.27 -6.30 2.69
N TYR A 334 -3.56 -6.61 2.90
CA TYR A 334 -4.01 -7.86 3.54
C TYR A 334 -3.45 -9.11 2.86
N ASN A 335 -3.29 -9.10 1.53
CA ASN A 335 -2.68 -10.20 0.78
C ASN A 335 -1.19 -10.40 1.11
N LYS A 336 -0.46 -9.32 1.41
CA LYS A 336 0.94 -9.40 1.86
C LYS A 336 1.00 -9.89 3.32
N ILE A 337 0.10 -9.44 4.19
CA ILE A 337 -0.04 -9.96 5.57
C ILE A 337 -0.37 -11.45 5.55
N LEU A 338 -1.23 -11.91 4.65
CA LEU A 338 -1.56 -13.32 4.48
C LEU A 338 -0.32 -14.14 4.14
N LYS A 339 0.51 -13.69 3.19
CA LYS A 339 1.78 -14.36 2.84
C LYS A 339 2.74 -14.42 4.03
N LEU A 340 2.88 -13.30 4.76
CA LEU A 340 3.67 -13.22 5.99
C LEU A 340 3.20 -14.24 7.03
N PHE A 341 1.90 -14.25 7.34
CA PHE A 341 1.31 -15.15 8.33
C PHE A 341 1.46 -16.63 7.93
N GLN A 342 1.15 -16.96 6.67
CA GLN A 342 1.33 -18.32 6.15
C GLN A 342 2.79 -18.77 6.25
N ARG A 343 3.74 -17.89 5.93
CA ARG A 343 5.17 -18.18 6.00
C ARG A 343 5.64 -18.40 7.44
N ILE A 344 5.32 -17.47 8.34
CA ILE A 344 5.79 -17.49 9.74
C ILE A 344 5.20 -18.67 10.51
N CYS A 345 3.90 -18.91 10.33
CA CYS A 345 3.20 -19.92 11.12
C CYS A 345 3.12 -21.29 10.42
N ASN A 346 3.59 -21.39 9.17
CA ASN A 346 3.49 -22.57 8.31
C ASN A 346 2.06 -23.17 8.33
N VAL A 347 1.06 -22.31 8.20
CA VAL A 347 -0.36 -22.69 8.35
C VAL A 347 -0.89 -23.26 7.05
N GLU A 348 -1.34 -24.52 7.11
CA GLU A 348 -2.10 -25.18 6.07
C GLU A 348 -3.59 -25.01 6.35
N CYS A 349 -4.11 -23.85 5.95
CA CYS A 349 -5.51 -23.49 6.09
C CYS A 349 -5.97 -22.84 4.79
N ASP A 350 -7.27 -22.93 4.52
CA ASP A 350 -7.89 -22.23 3.41
C ASP A 350 -7.52 -20.74 3.43
N LYS A 351 -7.10 -20.22 2.26
CA LYS A 351 -6.57 -18.86 2.13
C LYS A 351 -7.65 -17.82 2.36
N GLN A 352 -8.89 -18.10 1.95
CA GLN A 352 -10.01 -17.18 2.15
C GLN A 352 -10.33 -17.05 3.64
N LEU A 353 -10.28 -18.16 4.38
CA LEU A 353 -10.45 -18.15 5.84
C LEU A 353 -9.38 -17.31 6.56
N ILE A 354 -8.12 -17.43 6.15
CA ILE A 354 -7.02 -16.60 6.69
C ILE A 354 -7.24 -15.13 6.33
N TYR A 355 -7.62 -14.85 5.08
CA TYR A 355 -7.86 -13.49 4.60
C TYR A 355 -8.97 -12.80 5.41
N GLU A 356 -10.13 -13.44 5.61
CA GLU A 356 -11.22 -12.91 6.43
C GLU A 356 -10.79 -12.64 7.86
N ALA A 357 -9.99 -13.54 8.46
CA ALA A 357 -9.46 -13.37 9.80
C ALA A 357 -8.50 -12.16 9.89
N ILE A 358 -7.69 -11.91 8.86
CA ILE A 358 -6.82 -10.74 8.75
C ILE A 358 -7.65 -9.46 8.60
N VAL A 359 -8.64 -9.45 7.69
CA VAL A 359 -9.51 -8.29 7.47
C VAL A 359 -10.21 -7.88 8.77
N MET A 360 -10.82 -8.85 9.47
CA MET A 360 -11.48 -8.60 10.75
C MET A 360 -10.49 -8.06 11.79
N ASN A 361 -9.30 -8.66 11.90
CA ASN A 361 -8.25 -8.24 12.84
C ASN A 361 -7.75 -6.82 12.54
N CYS A 362 -7.59 -6.45 11.27
CA CYS A 362 -7.27 -5.09 10.84
C CYS A 362 -8.40 -4.10 11.17
N ASN A 363 -9.67 -4.50 11.03
CA ASN A 363 -10.79 -3.64 11.41
C ASN A 363 -10.81 -3.35 12.93
N TYR A 364 -10.48 -4.34 13.78
CA TYR A 364 -10.27 -4.09 15.21
C TYR A 364 -9.12 -3.09 15.44
N PHE A 365 -8.00 -3.27 14.75
CA PHE A 365 -6.83 -2.40 14.87
C PHE A 365 -7.17 -0.93 14.52
N PHE A 366 -7.83 -0.71 13.38
CA PHE A 366 -8.21 0.64 12.93
C PHE A 366 -9.29 1.24 13.82
N GLY A 367 -10.33 0.48 14.16
CA GLY A 367 -11.39 0.96 15.03
C GLY A 367 -10.89 1.33 16.43
N LYS A 368 -9.90 0.60 16.95
CA LYS A 368 -9.30 0.92 18.26
C LYS A 368 -8.50 2.20 18.18
N ARG A 369 -7.75 2.38 17.10
CA ARG A 369 -7.04 3.64 16.83
C ARG A 369 -8.01 4.82 16.74
N ASP A 370 -9.11 4.67 16.02
CA ASP A 370 -10.12 5.71 15.86
C ASP A 370 -10.78 6.07 17.21
N ILE A 371 -11.09 5.08 18.07
CA ILE A 371 -11.58 5.33 19.43
C ILE A 371 -10.54 6.10 20.26
N LEU A 372 -9.26 5.73 20.18
CA LEU A 372 -8.19 6.43 20.91
C LEU A 372 -8.06 7.88 20.42
N SER A 373 -8.10 8.12 19.11
CA SER A 373 -8.09 9.47 18.54
C SER A 373 -9.29 10.29 19.00
N TYR A 374 -10.50 9.71 19.02
CA TYR A 374 -11.68 10.40 19.57
C TYR A 374 -11.48 10.80 21.03
N LEU A 375 -10.90 9.93 21.85
CA LEU A 375 -10.64 10.24 23.26
C LEU A 375 -9.57 11.34 23.42
N GLU A 376 -8.52 11.32 22.61
CA GLU A 376 -7.46 12.34 22.58
C GLU A 376 -8.00 13.71 22.16
N ASP A 377 -8.87 13.74 21.15
CA ASP A 377 -9.51 14.96 20.63
C ASP A 377 -10.68 15.47 21.49
N GLY A 378 -11.02 14.77 22.59
CA GLY A 378 -12.13 15.15 23.47
C GLY A 378 -13.52 14.92 22.87
N VAL A 379 -13.64 14.05 21.86
CA VAL A 379 -14.93 13.65 21.26
C VAL A 379 -15.72 12.80 22.26
N GLU A 380 -16.91 13.26 22.64
CA GLU A 380 -17.75 12.53 23.59
C GLU A 380 -18.64 11.47 22.93
N THR A 381 -19.13 11.74 21.71
CA THR A 381 -20.06 10.88 20.98
C THR A 381 -19.67 10.67 19.52
N TYR A 382 -20.00 9.50 18.99
CA TYR A 382 -19.87 9.18 17.58
C TYR A 382 -21.21 8.72 17.01
N LYS A 383 -21.38 8.92 15.70
CA LYS A 383 -22.47 8.38 14.90
C LYS A 383 -21.99 7.13 14.16
N TYR A 384 -22.75 6.05 14.24
CA TYR A 384 -22.50 4.83 13.48
C TYR A 384 -22.91 5.03 12.01
N VAL A 385 -22.03 4.72 11.08
CA VAL A 385 -22.22 4.94 9.63
C VAL A 385 -22.06 3.61 8.89
N ALA A 386 -23.18 3.00 8.53
CA ALA A 386 -23.20 1.78 7.73
C ALA A 386 -22.79 2.05 6.27
N THR A 387 -22.31 1.04 5.56
CA THR A 387 -22.12 1.16 4.11
C THR A 387 -23.49 1.07 3.43
N LEU A 388 -23.76 1.93 2.46
CA LEU A 388 -25.01 1.88 1.70
C LEU A 388 -24.84 1.00 0.45
N ASP A 389 -24.96 -0.32 0.61
CA ASP A 389 -24.96 -1.28 -0.48
C ASP A 389 -25.73 -2.58 -0.15
N ILE A 390 -25.83 -3.48 -1.14
CA ILE A 390 -26.59 -4.74 -1.05
C ILE A 390 -25.97 -5.79 -0.10
N GLU A 391 -24.70 -5.64 0.27
CA GLU A 391 -23.97 -6.58 1.12
C GLU A 391 -23.99 -6.16 2.60
N THR A 392 -24.50 -4.97 2.92
CA THR A 392 -24.67 -4.52 4.31
C THR A 392 -25.68 -5.41 5.03
N CYS A 393 -25.23 -6.03 6.12
CA CYS A 393 -26.08 -6.91 6.89
C CYS A 393 -27.11 -6.15 7.73
N GLU A 394 -28.19 -6.82 8.10
CA GLU A 394 -29.28 -6.28 8.91
C GLU A 394 -28.79 -5.61 10.21
N ARG A 395 -27.83 -6.24 10.89
CA ARG A 395 -27.25 -5.69 12.12
C ARG A 395 -26.58 -4.33 11.90
N CYS A 396 -25.83 -4.16 10.82
CA CYS A 396 -25.22 -2.89 10.47
C CYS A 396 -26.29 -1.86 10.07
N ALA A 397 -27.28 -2.30 9.30
CA ALA A 397 -28.40 -1.47 8.86
C ALA A 397 -29.23 -0.91 10.03
N GLU A 398 -29.43 -1.70 11.08
CA GLU A 398 -30.13 -1.27 12.30
C GLU A 398 -29.37 -0.25 13.14
N LEU A 399 -28.05 -0.19 13.00
CA LEU A 399 -27.20 0.74 13.75
C LEU A 399 -26.95 2.04 12.99
N ASP A 400 -27.17 2.09 11.68
CA ASP A 400 -26.92 3.27 10.86
C ASP A 400 -27.65 4.52 11.40
N GLY A 401 -26.88 5.58 11.62
CA GLY A 401 -27.36 6.86 12.16
C GLY A 401 -27.49 6.92 13.69
N LYS A 402 -27.35 5.80 14.42
CA LYS A 402 -27.40 5.83 15.89
C LYS A 402 -26.16 6.50 16.48
N ILE A 403 -26.37 7.21 17.58
CA ILE A 403 -25.35 7.96 18.31
C ILE A 403 -25.01 7.21 19.59
N PHE A 404 -23.71 7.07 19.87
CA PHE A 404 -23.19 6.38 21.05
C PHE A 404 -22.07 7.20 21.69
N LYS A 405 -21.84 7.00 22.99
CA LYS A 405 -20.69 7.59 23.67
C LYS A 405 -19.41 6.86 23.28
N VAL A 406 -18.33 7.61 23.05
CA VAL A 406 -17.01 7.05 22.72
C VAL A 406 -16.51 6.13 23.83
N ARG A 407 -16.73 6.53 25.10
CA ARG A 407 -16.33 5.73 26.28
C ARG A 407 -17.08 4.40 26.42
N ASP A 408 -18.25 4.28 25.80
CA ASP A 408 -19.09 3.08 25.82
C ASP A 408 -18.89 2.24 24.54
N ALA A 409 -17.87 2.54 23.73
CA ALA A 409 -17.62 1.83 22.47
C ALA A 409 -17.24 0.36 22.74
N GLU A 410 -18.04 -0.54 22.16
CA GLU A 410 -17.87 -1.98 22.23
C GLU A 410 -17.96 -2.57 20.83
N PHE A 411 -16.86 -3.20 20.42
CA PHE A 411 -16.73 -3.84 19.13
C PHE A 411 -17.78 -4.92 18.91
N GLY A 412 -18.44 -4.84 17.77
CA GLY A 412 -19.47 -5.81 17.43
C GLY A 412 -20.71 -5.69 18.33
N VAL A 413 -20.95 -4.55 18.99
CA VAL A 413 -22.20 -4.21 19.69
C VAL A 413 -22.71 -2.86 19.22
N ASN A 414 -21.96 -1.79 19.47
CA ASN A 414 -22.27 -0.43 19.00
C ASN A 414 -21.13 0.18 18.15
N TYR A 415 -19.97 -0.48 18.07
CA TYR A 415 -18.80 -0.03 17.31
C TYR A 415 -18.35 -1.11 16.28
N PRO A 416 -18.02 -0.77 15.02
CA PRO A 416 -17.59 -1.76 14.01
C PRO A 416 -16.20 -2.37 14.36
N PRO A 417 -15.91 -3.64 14.02
CA PRO A 417 -16.64 -4.48 13.06
C PRO A 417 -17.80 -5.29 13.67
N MET A 418 -18.93 -5.35 12.96
CA MET A 418 -20.10 -6.17 13.33
C MET A 418 -20.09 -7.58 12.73
N CYS A 419 -19.34 -7.75 11.65
CA CYS A 419 -19.20 -8.97 10.87
C CYS A 419 -17.77 -9.08 10.30
N LYS A 420 -17.41 -10.25 9.77
CA LYS A 420 -16.04 -10.58 9.35
C LYS A 420 -15.45 -9.61 8.32
N THR A 421 -16.28 -9.09 7.43
CA THR A 421 -15.91 -8.16 6.36
C THR A 421 -16.68 -6.84 6.49
N CYS A 422 -16.85 -6.38 7.73
CA CYS A 422 -17.54 -5.12 8.01
C CYS A 422 -16.86 -3.96 7.29
N ARG A 423 -17.65 -3.16 6.59
CA ARG A 423 -17.22 -1.95 5.84
C ARG A 423 -17.80 -0.66 6.44
N CYS A 424 -18.52 -0.79 7.55
CA CYS A 424 -19.08 0.32 8.31
C CYS A 424 -17.98 1.05 9.07
N THR A 425 -18.24 2.33 9.35
CA THR A 425 -17.32 3.23 10.05
C THR A 425 -18.06 4.05 11.09
N THR A 426 -17.35 4.93 11.79
CA THR A 426 -17.91 5.93 12.68
C THR A 426 -17.44 7.32 12.29
N VAL A 427 -18.21 8.34 12.66
CA VAL A 427 -17.81 9.74 12.55
C VAL A 427 -18.06 10.43 13.89
N PRO A 428 -17.22 11.41 14.29
CA PRO A 428 -17.52 12.23 15.47
C PRO A 428 -18.88 12.92 15.28
N TYR A 429 -19.62 13.07 16.37
CA TYR A 429 -20.92 13.71 16.36
C TYR A 429 -21.00 14.75 17.47
N TYR A 430 -21.36 15.98 17.11
CA TYR A 430 -21.53 17.11 18.01
C TYR A 430 -22.97 17.62 17.89
N TYR A 431 -23.71 17.71 18.99
CA TYR A 431 -25.12 18.12 18.99
C TYR A 431 -25.33 19.58 18.52
N GLU A 432 -24.34 20.43 18.69
CA GLU A 432 -24.42 21.87 18.39
C GLU A 432 -24.07 22.20 16.94
N ASP A 433 -23.39 21.30 16.22
CA ASP A 433 -22.90 21.47 14.84
C ASP A 433 -23.38 20.34 13.91
N SER A 434 -24.56 19.76 14.16
CA SER A 434 -25.06 18.57 13.45
C SER A 434 -25.89 18.84 12.19
N ASP A 435 -25.81 20.02 11.58
CA ASP A 435 -26.51 20.30 10.32
C ASP A 435 -25.70 19.79 9.12
N TYR A 436 -25.99 18.55 8.71
CA TYR A 436 -25.39 17.88 7.56
C TYR A 436 -26.30 17.95 6.32
N SER A 437 -27.23 18.90 6.24
CA SER A 437 -28.24 18.94 5.17
C SER A 437 -27.62 19.09 3.77
N ASP A 438 -26.50 19.79 3.69
CA ASP A 438 -25.80 20.10 2.43
C ASP A 438 -24.73 19.07 2.07
N ASP A 439 -24.45 18.13 2.98
CA ASP A 439 -23.43 17.10 2.80
C ASP A 439 -23.97 15.87 2.08
N THR A 440 -23.06 15.11 1.48
CA THR A 440 -23.35 13.82 0.87
C THR A 440 -22.56 12.68 1.52
N ARG A 441 -23.09 11.45 1.40
CA ARG A 441 -22.38 10.21 1.72
C ARG A 441 -22.41 9.27 0.53
N MET A 442 -21.42 8.38 0.48
CA MET A 442 -21.29 7.41 -0.59
C MET A 442 -22.26 6.23 -0.43
N ALA A 443 -22.89 5.84 -1.54
CA ALA A 443 -23.65 4.61 -1.71
C ALA A 443 -23.13 3.83 -2.94
N ARG A 444 -23.50 2.56 -3.06
CA ARG A 444 -23.21 1.73 -4.24
C ARG A 444 -24.48 1.36 -4.96
N ASP A 445 -24.47 1.54 -6.27
CA ASP A 445 -25.60 1.17 -7.12
C ASP A 445 -25.88 -0.33 -6.98
N PRO A 446 -27.12 -0.75 -6.65
CA PRO A 446 -27.44 -2.15 -6.35
C PRO A 446 -27.20 -3.12 -7.51
N VAL A 447 -27.18 -2.63 -8.76
CA VAL A 447 -27.03 -3.46 -9.97
C VAL A 447 -25.58 -3.49 -10.43
N THR A 448 -24.93 -2.34 -10.47
CA THR A 448 -23.60 -2.16 -11.05
C THR A 448 -22.47 -2.16 -10.01
N GLY A 449 -22.79 -1.95 -8.73
CA GLY A 449 -21.82 -1.79 -7.64
C GLY A 449 -21.01 -0.49 -7.68
N LYS A 450 -21.28 0.39 -8.66
CA LYS A 450 -20.55 1.65 -8.85
C LYS A 450 -20.91 2.65 -7.73
N PRO A 451 -19.92 3.42 -7.25
CA PRO A 451 -20.15 4.42 -6.21
C PRO A 451 -20.97 5.61 -6.75
N TYR A 452 -21.89 6.14 -5.94
CA TYR A 452 -22.63 7.37 -6.19
C TYR A 452 -22.95 8.09 -4.87
N GLU A 453 -23.32 9.38 -4.94
CA GLU A 453 -23.61 10.20 -3.78
C GLU A 453 -25.11 10.24 -3.45
N VAL A 454 -25.42 10.22 -2.16
CA VAL A 454 -26.76 10.45 -1.59
C VAL A 454 -26.65 11.48 -0.45
N PRO A 455 -27.75 12.12 -0.01
CA PRO A 455 -27.73 13.01 1.14
C PRO A 455 -27.08 12.36 2.37
N ALA A 456 -26.25 13.10 3.12
CA ALA A 456 -25.49 12.56 4.25
C ALA A 456 -26.39 12.03 5.39
N ASN A 457 -27.61 12.56 5.51
CA ASN A 457 -28.60 12.11 6.49
C ASN A 457 -29.41 10.88 6.03
N MET A 458 -29.25 10.40 4.79
CA MET A 458 -29.94 9.20 4.33
C MET A 458 -29.45 7.98 5.11
N THR A 459 -30.37 7.32 5.79
CA THR A 459 -30.12 6.06 6.49
C THR A 459 -30.11 4.88 5.52
N TYR A 460 -29.53 3.76 5.95
CA TYR A 460 -29.56 2.51 5.19
C TYR A 460 -30.97 2.07 4.83
N LYS A 461 -31.91 2.15 5.77
CA LYS A 461 -33.30 1.72 5.56
C LYS A 461 -34.00 2.57 4.49
N GLU A 462 -33.79 3.88 4.50
CA GLU A 462 -34.31 4.78 3.47
C GLU A 462 -33.67 4.54 2.11
N TRP A 463 -32.35 4.32 2.08
CA TRP A 463 -31.61 3.98 0.88
C TRP A 463 -32.12 2.66 0.27
N TYR A 464 -32.24 1.61 1.08
CA TYR A 464 -32.69 0.28 0.66
C TYR A 464 -34.12 0.34 0.07
N LYS A 465 -35.04 0.99 0.78
CA LYS A 465 -36.42 1.21 0.30
C LYS A 465 -36.46 1.99 -1.02
N LYS A 466 -35.60 3.00 -1.19
CA LYS A 466 -35.61 3.88 -2.36
C LYS A 466 -34.94 3.26 -3.59
N TYR A 467 -33.92 2.42 -3.41
CA TYR A 467 -33.07 1.97 -4.51
C TYR A 467 -33.01 0.45 -4.70
N VAL A 468 -33.46 -0.36 -3.73
CA VAL A 468 -33.38 -1.84 -3.79
C VAL A 468 -34.76 -2.50 -3.87
N GLU A 469 -35.73 -2.09 -3.06
CA GLU A 469 -37.08 -2.69 -3.02
C GLU A 469 -37.99 -2.36 -4.23
N LYS A 470 -37.42 -1.82 -5.32
CA LYS A 470 -38.17 -1.29 -6.46
C LYS A 470 -38.63 -2.35 -7.45
#